data_AF-A0A970XMZ0-F1
#
_entry.id   AF-A0A970XMZ0-F1
#
_cell.length_a   1.000
_cell.length_b   1.000
_cell.length_c   1.000
_cell.angle_alpha   90.00
_cell.angle_beta   90.00
_cell.angle_gamma   90.00
#
_symmetry.space_group_name_H-M   'P 1'
#
loop_
_entity.id
_entity.type
_entity.pdbx_description
1 polymer ?
#
loop_
_entity_poly.entity_id
_entity_poly.type
_entity_poly.pdbx_seq_one_letter_code
_entity_poly.pdbx_strand_id
1 'polypeptide(L)'
;MQVYLNGKKMKFIDGGYEYVFLKPYQRHTQEEIPRPGGKLLIQLYDNGVQIRTLKTEKEVSTLINREVAVDEINRKIYILEEGSQVIPQSDGSLKVHMTATE
;
A
#
# COMPACT_ATOMS: atom_id res chain seq x y z
N MET A 1 -13.99 7.98 9.59
CA MET A 1 -12.85 8.08 8.65
C MET A 1 -13.06 7.06 7.54
N GLN A 2 -13.19 7.50 6.29
CA GLN A 2 -13.20 6.60 5.12
C GLN A 2 -11.77 6.34 4.66
N VAL A 3 -11.46 5.12 4.20
CA VAL A 3 -10.11 4.75 3.74
C VAL A 3 -10.20 4.20 2.32
N TYR A 4 -9.35 4.70 1.44
CA TYR A 4 -9.21 4.24 0.07
C TYR A 4 -7.76 3.88 -0.25
N LEU A 5 -7.57 2.80 -1.00
CA LEU A 5 -6.29 2.36 -1.55
C LEU A 5 -6.47 2.11 -3.06
N ASN A 6 -5.73 2.81 -3.89
CA ASN A 6 -5.83 2.74 -5.36
C ASN A 6 -7.29 2.87 -5.85
N GLY A 7 -8.06 3.77 -5.23
CA GLY A 7 -9.47 4.01 -5.54
C GLY A 7 -10.46 2.99 -4.96
N LYS A 8 -10.00 1.88 -4.36
CA LYS A 8 -10.86 0.89 -3.70
C LYS A 8 -11.06 1.24 -2.23
N LYS A 9 -12.31 1.21 -1.77
CA LYS A 9 -12.65 1.42 -0.36
C LYS A 9 -12.14 0.25 0.48
N MET A 10 -11.51 0.55 1.61
CA MET A 10 -11.04 -0.45 2.56
C MET A 10 -11.71 -0.28 3.93
N LYS A 11 -11.61 -1.33 4.74
CA LYS A 11 -11.96 -1.25 6.16
C LYS A 11 -10.94 -0.38 6.90
N PHE A 12 -11.42 0.58 7.68
CA PHE A 12 -10.57 1.29 8.63
C PHE A 12 -10.23 0.36 9.79
N ILE A 13 -8.94 0.22 10.08
CA ILE A 13 -8.44 -0.58 11.20
C ILE A 13 -7.47 0.29 12.00
N ASP A 14 -7.65 0.32 13.32
CA ASP A 14 -6.75 1.03 14.22
C ASP A 14 -5.36 0.35 14.23
N GLY A 15 -4.30 1.16 14.18
CA GLY A 15 -2.93 0.71 13.90
C GLY A 15 -2.60 0.52 12.41
N GLY A 16 -3.60 0.54 11.51
CA GLY A 16 -3.40 0.52 10.06
C GLY A 16 -3.00 -0.84 9.48
N TYR A 17 -2.46 -0.78 8.26
CA TYR A 17 -1.93 -1.93 7.51
C TYR A 17 -0.42 -1.74 7.31
N GLU A 18 0.32 -2.85 7.32
CA GLU A 18 1.75 -2.88 7.02
C GLU A 18 1.97 -2.95 5.49
N TYR A 19 2.80 -2.08 4.93
CA TYR A 19 3.25 -2.20 3.54
C TYR A 19 4.36 -3.26 3.43
N VAL A 20 4.13 -4.29 2.64
CA VAL A 20 5.11 -5.35 2.35
C VAL A 20 5.62 -5.16 0.92
N PHE A 21 6.90 -4.81 0.81
CA PHE A 21 7.55 -4.61 -0.49
C PHE A 21 8.10 -5.94 -0.98
N LEU A 22 7.62 -6.38 -2.13
CA LEU A 22 8.12 -7.60 -2.77
C LEU A 22 9.56 -7.37 -3.27
N LYS A 23 9.79 -6.28 -4.00
CA LYS A 23 11.15 -5.86 -4.37
C LYS A 23 11.77 -5.04 -3.23
N PRO A 24 12.92 -5.44 -2.68
CA PRO A 24 13.56 -4.69 -1.60
C PRO A 24 13.95 -3.27 -2.06
N TYR A 25 13.94 -2.34 -1.12
CA TYR A 25 14.49 -1.00 -1.27
C TYR A 25 15.53 -0.76 -0.18
N GLN A 26 16.47 0.16 -0.39
CA GLN A 26 17.45 0.53 0.65
C GLN A 26 17.19 1.93 1.17
N ARG A 27 16.72 2.81 0.29
CA ARG A 27 16.51 4.22 0.58
C ARG A 27 15.09 4.60 0.22
N HIS A 28 14.55 5.52 1.00
CA HIS A 28 13.33 6.21 0.67
C HIS A 28 13.41 7.65 1.16
N THR A 29 12.64 8.52 0.52
CA THR A 29 12.37 9.87 1.01
C THR A 29 10.90 9.99 1.33
N GLN A 30 10.60 10.89 2.26
CA GLN A 30 9.23 11.22 2.65
C GLN A 30 9.09 12.73 2.75
N GLU A 31 8.02 13.25 2.17
CA GLU A 31 7.64 14.66 2.23
C GLU A 31 6.20 14.78 2.73
N GLU A 32 5.98 15.66 3.70
CA GLU A 32 4.64 16.03 4.17
C GLU A 32 4.33 17.45 3.70
N ILE A 33 3.28 17.58 2.88
CA ILE A 33 2.85 18.84 2.29
C ILE A 33 1.50 19.21 2.91
N PRO A 34 1.44 20.28 3.72
CA PRO A 34 0.17 20.78 4.25
C PRO A 34 -0.79 21.18 3.12
N ARG A 35 -2.08 20.87 3.29
CA ARG A 35 -3.15 21.26 2.37
C ARG A 35 -4.31 21.86 3.17
N PRO A 36 -5.15 22.73 2.57
CA PRO A 36 -6.38 23.16 3.22
C PRO A 36 -7.23 21.93 3.62
N GLY A 37 -7.50 21.76 4.92
CA GLY A 37 -8.30 20.64 5.44
C GLY A 37 -7.57 19.29 5.57
N GLY A 38 -6.24 19.26 5.45
CA GLY A 38 -5.49 18.02 5.62
C GLY A 38 -4.00 18.09 5.28
N LYS A 39 -3.44 16.96 4.89
CA LYS A 39 -2.04 16.84 4.48
C LYS A 39 -1.87 15.80 3.38
N LEU A 40 -0.95 16.08 2.48
CA LEU A 40 -0.49 15.15 1.46
C LEU A 40 0.87 14.61 1.88
N LEU A 41 0.95 13.30 2.05
CA LEU A 41 2.21 12.58 2.27
C LEU A 41 2.67 11.99 0.95
N ILE A 42 3.93 12.21 0.57
CA ILE A 42 4.56 11.61 -0.60
C ILE A 42 5.76 10.82 -0.12
N GLN A 43 5.82 9.54 -0.50
CA GLN A 43 6.94 8.65 -0.21
C GLN A 43 7.49 8.10 -1.52
N LEU A 44 8.80 8.25 -1.73
CA LEU A 44 9.50 7.81 -2.93
C LEU A 44 10.58 6.82 -2.53
N TYR A 45 10.58 5.63 -3.13
CA TYR A 45 11.49 4.54 -2.82
C TYR A 45 12.47 4.30 -3.99
N ASP A 46 13.71 3.91 -3.68
CA ASP A 46 14.74 3.68 -4.71
C ASP A 46 14.48 2.45 -5.61
N ASN A 47 13.58 1.55 -5.20
CA ASN A 47 13.06 0.46 -6.03
C ASN A 47 11.99 0.92 -7.05
N GLY A 48 11.68 2.21 -7.09
CA GLY A 48 10.71 2.82 -8.02
C GLY A 48 9.26 2.86 -7.53
N VAL A 49 8.99 2.38 -6.31
CA VAL A 49 7.67 2.53 -5.69
C VAL A 49 7.45 3.98 -5.26
N GLN A 50 6.23 4.46 -5.46
CA GLN A 50 5.76 5.77 -5.01
C GLN A 50 4.43 5.59 -4.30
N ILE A 51 4.32 6.13 -3.09
CA ILE A 51 3.09 6.12 -2.29
C ILE A 51 2.69 7.57 -2.04
N ARG A 52 1.44 7.92 -2.38
CA ARG A 52 0.88 9.25 -2.17
C ARG A 52 -0.39 9.11 -1.34
N THR A 53 -0.41 9.74 -0.18
CA THR A 53 -1.52 9.64 0.77
C THR A 53 -2.07 11.01 1.07
N LEU A 54 -3.31 11.26 0.66
CA LEU A 54 -4.07 12.43 1.11
C LEU A 54 -4.82 12.06 2.39
N LYS A 55 -4.52 12.73 3.50
CA LYS A 55 -5.21 12.57 4.77
C LYS A 55 -5.95 13.84 5.13
N THR A 56 -7.26 13.72 5.33
CA THR A 56 -8.15 14.77 5.82
C THR A 56 -8.82 14.30 7.11
N GLU A 57 -9.70 15.11 7.69
CA GLU A 57 -10.51 14.71 8.85
C GLU A 57 -11.53 13.61 8.54
N LYS A 58 -11.97 13.51 7.28
CA LYS A 58 -13.06 12.61 6.87
C LYS A 58 -12.57 11.40 6.10
N GLU A 59 -11.47 11.54 5.37
CA GLU A 59 -10.96 10.57 4.40
C GLU A 59 -9.44 10.44 4.43
N VAL A 60 -8.96 9.21 4.30
CA VAL A 60 -7.59 8.87 3.90
C VAL A 60 -7.64 8.19 2.54
N SER A 61 -6.97 8.76 1.55
CA SER A 61 -6.90 8.20 0.20
C SER A 61 -5.45 8.00 -0.21
N THR A 62 -5.08 6.75 -0.49
CA THR A 62 -3.72 6.34 -0.83
C THR A 62 -3.66 5.87 -2.28
N LEU A 63 -2.66 6.34 -3.01
CA LEU A 63 -2.32 5.89 -4.35
C LEU A 63 -0.89 5.35 -4.37
N ILE A 64 -0.73 4.12 -4.85
CA ILE A 64 0.54 3.43 -5.05
C ILE A 64 0.71 3.16 -6.53
N ASN A 65 1.86 3.49 -7.11
CA ASN A 65 2.17 3.28 -8.53
C ASN A 65 2.49 1.81 -8.89
N ARG A 66 1.85 0.87 -8.20
CA ARG A 66 1.97 -0.58 -8.37
C ARG A 66 0.62 -1.22 -8.15
N GLU A 67 0.48 -2.45 -8.66
CA GLU A 67 -0.59 -3.32 -8.19
C GLU A 67 -0.38 -3.68 -6.72
N VAL A 68 -1.48 -3.92 -6.02
CA VAL A 68 -1.46 -4.23 -4.60
C VAL A 68 -2.42 -5.36 -4.28
N ALA A 69 -2.03 -6.21 -3.33
CA ALA A 69 -2.91 -7.19 -2.73
C ALA A 69 -3.12 -6.86 -1.25
N VAL A 70 -4.37 -6.92 -0.80
CA VAL A 70 -4.74 -6.56 0.57
C VAL A 70 -5.11 -7.83 1.33
N ASP A 71 -4.30 -8.19 2.32
CA ASP A 71 -4.59 -9.23 3.29
C ASP A 71 -5.17 -8.58 4.55
N GLU A 72 -6.49 -8.60 4.67
CA GLU A 72 -7.20 -8.01 5.80
C GLU A 72 -7.01 -8.78 7.10
N ILE A 73 -6.76 -10.09 7.03
CA ILE A 73 -6.57 -10.97 8.18
C ILE A 73 -5.24 -10.63 8.87
N ASN A 74 -4.16 -10.54 8.07
CA ASN A 74 -2.83 -10.23 8.57
C ASN A 74 -2.52 -8.73 8.59
N ARG A 75 -3.45 -7.88 8.12
CA ARG A 75 -3.31 -6.42 7.99
C ARG A 75 -2.09 -6.02 7.14
N LYS A 76 -1.91 -6.70 6.00
CA LYS A 76 -0.80 -6.46 5.07
C LYS A 76 -1.30 -5.93 3.73
N ILE A 77 -0.57 -4.97 3.18
CA ILE A 77 -0.72 -4.50 1.81
C ILE A 77 0.57 -4.87 1.09
N TYR A 78 0.49 -5.91 0.24
CA TYR A 78 1.60 -6.33 -0.58
C TYR A 78 1.70 -5.43 -1.80
N ILE A 79 2.86 -4.80 -1.99
CA ILE A 79 3.18 -3.97 -3.16
C ILE A 79 3.82 -4.90 -4.19
N LEU A 80 3.06 -5.20 -5.24
CA LEU A 80 3.40 -6.26 -6.19
C LEU A 80 4.37 -5.78 -7.27
N GLU A 81 5.19 -6.70 -7.73
CA GLU A 81 6.00 -6.55 -8.95
C GLU A 81 5.35 -7.27 -10.12
N GLU A 82 5.79 -6.98 -11.34
CA GLU A 82 5.38 -7.74 -12.53
C GLU A 82 5.67 -9.23 -12.35
N GLY A 83 4.69 -10.08 -12.71
CA GLY A 83 4.76 -11.53 -12.51
C GLY A 83 4.39 -12.03 -11.10
N SER A 84 4.16 -11.15 -10.13
CA SER A 84 3.73 -11.58 -8.79
C SER A 84 2.45 -12.41 -8.83
N GLN A 85 2.43 -13.51 -8.08
CA GLN A 85 1.25 -14.36 -7.92
C GLN A 85 0.66 -14.21 -6.52
N VAL A 86 -0.64 -13.96 -6.46
CA VAL A 86 -1.41 -13.83 -5.21
C VAL A 86 -2.34 -15.03 -5.09
N ILE A 87 -2.15 -15.82 -4.04
CA ILE A 87 -2.88 -17.07 -3.80
C ILE A 87 -3.72 -16.90 -2.52
N PRO A 88 -5.06 -16.79 -2.65
CA PRO A 88 -5.94 -16.80 -1.49
C PRO A 88 -5.84 -18.11 -0.72
N GLN A 89 -5.82 -18.02 0.62
CA GLN A 89 -5.84 -19.17 1.51
C GLN A 89 -7.26 -19.45 2.03
N SER A 90 -7.48 -20.66 2.57
CA SER A 90 -8.80 -21.07 3.09
C SER A 90 -9.25 -20.29 4.33
N ASP A 91 -8.32 -19.67 5.07
CA ASP A 91 -8.58 -18.80 6.22
C ASP A 91 -8.87 -17.34 5.83
N GLY A 92 -8.84 -17.02 4.53
CA GLY A 92 -9.03 -15.67 4.01
C GLY A 92 -7.77 -14.80 3.96
N SER A 93 -6.61 -15.32 4.42
CA SER A 93 -5.33 -14.66 4.24
C SER A 93 -4.79 -14.80 2.81
N LEU A 94 -3.72 -14.07 2.49
CA LEU A 94 -3.06 -14.14 1.18
C LEU A 94 -1.63 -14.68 1.30
N LYS A 95 -1.28 -15.58 0.38
CA LYS A 95 0.10 -15.96 0.13
C LYS A 95 0.57 -15.31 -1.15
N VAL A 96 1.72 -14.64 -1.12
CA VAL A 96 2.27 -13.95 -2.28
C VAL A 96 3.62 -14.57 -2.66
N HIS A 97 3.77 -14.89 -3.94
CA HIS A 97 5.00 -15.44 -4.52
C HIS A 97 5.53 -14.52 -5.61
N MET A 98 6.85 -14.32 -5.64
CA MET A 98 7.52 -13.84 -6.84
C MET A 98 7.75 -15.03 -7.76
N THR A 99 7.29 -14.94 -9.00
CA THR A 99 7.93 -15.72 -10.06
C THR A 99 9.22 -15.00 -10.41
N ALA A 100 10.36 -15.69 -10.32
CA ALA A 100 11.57 -15.19 -10.95
C ALA A 100 11.29 -15.10 -12.46
N THR A 101 11.31 -13.90 -13.02
CA THR A 101 11.46 -13.72 -14.45
C THR A 101 12.90 -14.12 -14.79
N GLU A 102 13.04 -15.24 -15.50
CA GLU A 102 14.31 -15.73 -16.07
C GLU A 102 14.87 -14.75 -17.11
#